data_AF-A0A024AHC3-F1
#
_entry.id   AF-A0A024AHC3-F1
#
_cell.length_a   1.000
_cell.length_b   1.000
_cell.length_c   1.000
_cell.angle_alpha   90.00
_cell.angle_beta   90.00
_cell.angle_gamma   90.00
#
_symmetry.space_group_name_H-M   'P 1'
#
loop_
_entity.id
_entity.type
_entity.pdbx_description
1 polymer ?
#
loop_
_entity_poly.entity_id
_entity_poly.type
_entity_poly.pdbx_seq_one_letter_code
_entity_poly.pdbx_strand_id
1 'polypeptide(L)'
;HFLSAPIDKNVPIILAMLGVWYINFYGAETHALLPYDQYMHRFAAYFQQGDMESNGKYVTRGGSAVDYATGPIVWGEPGTNGQHAFYQLIHQGTRLIPCDFIAPAVTHNPISGGSHHKILLANFLAQTEALMKGKTAEAARAELEAASMSGPQLDKILPHKVFRGNRPPNSIV
;
A
#
# COMPACT_ATOMS: atom_id res chain seq x y z
N HIS A 1 3.48 15.41 20.35
CA HIS A 1 4.28 14.53 19.47
C HIS A 1 5.07 15.34 18.45
N PHE A 2 4.44 15.85 17.38
CA PHE A 2 5.14 16.52 16.27
C PHE A 2 6.10 17.65 16.69
N LEU A 3 5.69 18.50 17.64
CA LEU A 3 6.50 19.65 18.08
C LEU A 3 7.78 19.28 18.86
N SER A 4 7.76 18.18 19.61
CA SER A 4 8.75 17.94 20.68
C SER A 4 9.47 16.61 20.62
N ALA A 5 8.99 15.63 19.84
CA ALA A 5 9.65 14.34 19.70
C ALA A 5 10.95 14.49 18.89
N PRO A 6 12.04 13.77 19.26
CA PRO A 6 13.24 13.67 18.44
C PRO A 6 12.91 13.26 16.99
N ILE A 7 13.65 13.81 16.02
CA ILE A 7 13.37 13.65 14.58
C ILE A 7 13.26 12.18 14.18
N ASP A 8 14.15 11.32 14.69
CA ASP A 8 14.22 9.88 14.44
C ASP A 8 13.11 9.07 15.13
N LYS A 9 12.27 9.70 15.96
CA LYS A 9 11.11 9.10 16.64
C LYS A 9 9.81 9.84 16.34
N ASN A 10 9.83 10.79 15.42
CA ASN A 10 8.69 11.66 15.11
C ASN A 10 7.93 11.10 13.91
N VAL A 11 6.77 10.50 14.16
CA VAL A 11 5.96 9.76 13.17
C VAL A 11 5.66 10.59 11.92
N PRO A 12 5.12 11.82 12.00
CA PRO A 12 4.95 12.67 10.81
C PRO A 12 6.23 12.90 10.00
N ILE A 13 7.38 13.10 10.67
CA ILE A 13 8.65 13.34 9.98
C ILE A 13 9.12 12.07 9.28
N ILE A 14 9.06 10.92 9.96
CA ILE A 14 9.47 9.63 9.39
C ILE A 14 8.63 9.30 8.15
N LEU A 15 7.31 9.45 8.23
CA LEU A 15 6.41 9.23 7.09
C LEU A 15 6.71 10.19 5.94
N ALA A 16 6.93 11.48 6.23
CA ALA A 16 7.31 12.46 5.21
C ALA A 16 8.64 12.10 4.52
N MET A 17 9.66 11.67 5.28
CA MET A 17 10.95 11.30 4.74
C MET A 17 10.90 10.01 3.90
N LEU A 18 10.06 9.03 4.26
CA LEU A 18 9.78 7.87 3.41
C LEU A 18 9.09 8.29 2.11
N GLY A 19 8.16 9.26 2.17
CA GLY A 19 7.54 9.85 0.98
C GLY A 19 8.57 10.48 0.05
N VAL A 20 9.43 11.37 0.57
CA VAL A 20 10.54 11.97 -0.19
C VAL A 20 11.45 10.91 -0.80
N TRP A 21 11.76 9.84 -0.05
CA TRP A 21 12.56 8.73 -0.55
C TRP A 21 11.94 8.08 -1.78
N TYR A 22 10.65 7.72 -1.72
CA TYR A 22 10.00 7.05 -2.83
C TYR A 22 9.68 7.98 -4.01
N ILE A 23 9.32 9.24 -3.75
CA ILE A 23 9.02 10.22 -4.79
C ILE A 23 10.30 10.63 -5.53
N ASN A 24 11.32 11.10 -4.79
CA ASN A 24 12.48 11.76 -5.41
C ASN A 24 13.60 10.80 -5.81
N PHE A 25 13.70 9.62 -5.19
CA PHE A 25 14.75 8.65 -5.52
C PHE A 25 14.24 7.43 -6.29
N TYR A 26 13.02 6.95 -5.99
CA TYR A 26 12.41 5.82 -6.71
C TYR A 26 11.44 6.25 -7.82
N GLY A 27 11.10 7.54 -7.92
CA GLY A 27 10.19 8.05 -8.94
C GLY A 27 8.74 7.57 -8.79
N ALA A 28 8.30 7.23 -7.59
CA ALA A 28 6.92 6.83 -7.35
C ALA A 28 5.99 8.06 -7.45
N GLU A 29 5.12 8.06 -8.47
CA GLU A 29 4.20 9.17 -8.73
C GLU A 29 2.98 9.20 -7.80
N THR A 30 2.66 8.08 -7.14
CA THR A 30 1.40 7.92 -6.40
C THR A 30 1.63 7.42 -4.98
N HIS A 31 0.74 7.79 -4.06
CA HIS A 31 0.70 7.29 -2.68
C HIS A 31 -0.69 6.75 -2.37
N ALA A 32 -0.80 5.48 -1.96
CA ALA A 32 -2.08 4.84 -1.70
C ALA A 32 -2.44 4.84 -0.21
N LEU A 33 -3.64 5.30 0.15
CA LEU A 33 -4.19 5.25 1.51
C LEU A 33 -5.29 4.20 1.58
N LEU A 34 -5.05 3.12 2.35
CA LEU A 34 -5.83 1.89 2.31
C LEU A 34 -6.38 1.55 3.70
N PRO A 35 -7.42 2.25 4.18
CA PRO A 35 -8.00 1.99 5.50
C PRO A 35 -8.81 0.69 5.49
N TYR A 36 -8.52 -0.23 6.39
CA TYR A 36 -9.32 -1.43 6.67
C TYR A 36 -10.39 -1.08 7.70
N ASP A 37 -11.21 -0.10 7.33
CA ASP A 37 -12.34 0.39 8.10
C ASP A 37 -13.34 1.09 7.16
N GLN A 38 -14.62 0.72 7.25
CA GLN A 38 -15.63 1.23 6.35
C GLN A 38 -16.10 2.66 6.71
N TYR A 39 -16.01 3.08 7.99
CA TYR A 39 -16.30 4.46 8.36
C TYR A 39 -15.27 5.42 7.74
N MET A 40 -14.05 4.95 7.50
CA MET A 40 -12.97 5.69 6.83
C MET A 40 -13.09 5.74 5.29
N HIS A 41 -14.21 5.38 4.68
CA HIS A 41 -14.36 5.34 3.22
C HIS A 41 -14.12 6.67 2.47
N ARG A 42 -14.15 7.81 3.16
CA ARG A 42 -13.81 9.12 2.59
C ARG A 42 -12.41 9.62 2.97
N PHE A 43 -11.65 8.84 3.74
CA PHE A 43 -10.34 9.24 4.25
C PHE A 43 -9.33 9.54 3.14
N ALA A 44 -9.23 8.64 2.14
CA ALA A 44 -8.35 8.87 0.99
C ALA A 44 -8.77 10.13 0.20
N ALA A 45 -10.07 10.33 -0.02
CA ALA A 45 -10.59 11.53 -0.71
C ALA A 45 -10.36 12.83 0.08
N TYR A 46 -10.39 12.78 1.41
CA TYR A 46 -10.03 13.93 2.24
C TYR A 46 -8.57 14.32 2.04
N PHE A 47 -7.65 13.34 2.04
CA PHE A 47 -6.23 13.59 1.83
C PHE A 47 -5.82 13.84 0.38
N GLN A 48 -6.66 13.50 -0.60
CA GLN A 48 -6.48 13.99 -1.97
C GLN A 48 -6.42 15.50 -1.99
N GLN A 49 -7.40 16.17 -1.39
CA GLN A 49 -7.34 17.62 -1.27
C GLN A 49 -6.19 18.03 -0.34
N GLY A 50 -6.12 17.47 0.87
CA GLY A 50 -5.16 17.89 1.88
C GLY A 50 -3.69 17.82 1.44
N ASP A 51 -3.30 16.79 0.70
CA ASP A 51 -1.93 16.62 0.21
C ASP A 51 -1.74 17.29 -1.15
N MET A 52 -2.57 16.94 -2.15
CA MET A 52 -2.32 17.34 -3.53
C MET A 52 -2.53 18.85 -3.74
N GLU A 53 -3.49 19.48 -3.05
CA GLU A 53 -3.67 20.94 -3.11
C GLU A 53 -2.55 21.68 -2.38
N SER A 54 -2.01 21.09 -1.31
CA SER A 54 -0.90 21.67 -0.55
C SER A 54 0.42 21.59 -1.33
N ASN A 55 0.75 20.40 -1.84
CA ASN A 55 2.08 20.05 -2.33
C ASN A 55 2.17 19.87 -3.85
N GLY A 56 1.05 19.93 -4.58
CA GLY A 56 1.00 19.99 -6.05
C GLY A 56 1.45 21.36 -6.57
N LYS A 57 2.73 21.68 -6.36
CA LYS A 57 3.33 22.98 -6.62
C LYS A 57 4.63 22.79 -7.38
N TYR A 58 5.05 23.79 -8.13
CA TYR A 58 6.28 23.72 -8.94
C TYR A 58 7.22 24.92 -8.73
N VAL A 59 6.84 25.90 -7.92
CA VAL A 59 7.64 27.11 -7.66
C VAL A 59 8.07 27.12 -6.20
N THR A 60 9.37 27.30 -5.97
CA THR A 60 9.96 27.41 -4.64
C THR A 60 9.63 28.75 -3.99
N ARG A 61 9.90 28.89 -2.68
CA ARG A 61 9.75 30.18 -1.98
C ARG A 61 10.63 31.30 -2.56
N GLY A 62 11.72 30.96 -3.26
CA GLY A 62 12.58 31.92 -3.93
C GLY A 62 12.07 32.36 -5.31
N GLY A 63 10.93 31.84 -5.79
CA GLY A 63 10.36 32.17 -7.09
C GLY A 63 10.91 31.34 -8.26
N SER A 64 11.93 30.50 -8.05
CA SER A 64 12.45 29.58 -9.07
C SER A 64 11.57 28.34 -9.21
N ALA A 65 11.44 27.83 -10.43
CA ALA A 65 10.83 26.53 -10.69
C ALA A 65 11.70 25.39 -10.13
N VAL A 66 11.05 24.32 -9.66
CA VAL A 66 11.73 23.10 -9.19
C VAL A 66 12.21 22.24 -10.36
N ASP A 67 13.32 21.54 -10.17
CA ASP A 67 13.87 20.50 -11.05
C ASP A 67 13.72 19.08 -10.47
N TYR A 68 12.87 18.95 -9.45
CA TYR A 68 12.57 17.71 -8.73
C TYR A 68 11.06 17.50 -8.59
N ALA A 69 10.64 16.26 -8.30
CA ALA A 69 9.24 15.92 -8.05
C ALA A 69 8.73 16.45 -6.70
N THR A 70 7.46 16.84 -6.64
CA THR A 70 6.79 17.42 -5.45
C THR A 70 5.68 16.50 -4.93
N GLY A 71 4.50 17.02 -4.56
CA GLY A 71 3.41 16.19 -4.02
C GLY A 71 3.00 15.04 -4.95
N PRO A 72 2.72 13.84 -4.41
CA PRO A 72 2.30 12.68 -5.19
C PRO A 72 0.80 12.75 -5.53
N ILE A 73 0.35 11.87 -6.42
CA ILE A 73 -1.08 11.59 -6.61
C ILE A 73 -1.56 10.69 -5.48
N VAL A 74 -2.44 11.20 -4.61
CA VAL A 74 -3.04 10.43 -3.51
C VAL A 74 -4.31 9.73 -3.97
N TRP A 75 -4.48 8.47 -3.59
CA TRP A 75 -5.68 7.70 -3.93
C TRP A 75 -5.90 6.51 -2.98
N GLY A 76 -7.05 5.86 -3.07
CA GLY A 76 -7.32 4.64 -2.31
C GLY A 76 -8.80 4.41 -2.03
N GLU A 77 -9.11 3.19 -1.59
CA GLU A 77 -10.44 2.73 -1.17
C GLU A 77 -10.28 1.81 0.04
N PRO A 78 -11.31 1.65 0.88
CA PRO A 78 -11.24 0.76 2.03
C PRO A 78 -10.92 -0.69 1.69
N GLY A 79 -10.21 -1.34 2.61
CA GLY A 79 -10.10 -2.79 2.68
C GLY A 79 -11.41 -3.41 3.19
N THR A 80 -11.83 -4.59 2.71
CA THR A 80 -11.17 -5.45 1.71
C THR A 80 -11.57 -5.12 0.28
N ASN A 81 -12.46 -4.15 0.04
CA ASN A 81 -12.99 -3.82 -1.29
C ASN A 81 -11.87 -3.52 -2.30
N GLY A 82 -10.87 -2.73 -1.91
CA GLY A 82 -9.70 -2.42 -2.76
C GLY A 82 -8.95 -3.66 -3.23
N GLN A 83 -8.93 -4.74 -2.43
CA GLN A 83 -8.28 -6.00 -2.79
C GLN A 83 -8.88 -6.63 -4.05
N HIS A 84 -10.19 -6.48 -4.23
CA HIS A 84 -10.95 -7.01 -5.35
C HIS A 84 -11.06 -6.02 -6.53
N ALA A 85 -10.48 -4.82 -6.40
CA ALA A 85 -10.54 -3.78 -7.42
C ALA A 85 -9.18 -3.57 -8.12
N PHE A 86 -8.16 -3.16 -7.37
CA PHE A 86 -6.90 -2.67 -7.95
C PHE A 86 -5.63 -3.27 -7.36
N TYR A 87 -5.73 -4.12 -6.33
CA TYR A 87 -4.54 -4.75 -5.72
C TYR A 87 -3.82 -5.69 -6.70
N GLN A 88 -4.49 -6.19 -7.73
CA GLN A 88 -3.84 -6.92 -8.82
C GLN A 88 -2.71 -6.08 -9.46
N LEU A 89 -2.96 -4.80 -9.71
CA LEU A 89 -1.95 -3.87 -10.23
C LEU A 89 -0.88 -3.59 -9.18
N ILE A 90 -1.27 -3.40 -7.91
CA ILE A 90 -0.31 -3.18 -6.83
C ILE A 90 0.63 -4.38 -6.69
N HIS A 91 0.16 -5.62 -6.83
CA HIS A 91 1.00 -6.82 -6.66
C HIS A 91 1.84 -7.18 -7.88
N GLN A 92 1.22 -7.22 -9.07
CA GLN A 92 1.86 -7.77 -10.28
C GLN A 92 2.03 -6.73 -11.40
N GLY A 93 1.57 -5.50 -11.20
CA GLY A 93 1.78 -4.40 -12.16
C GLY A 93 3.23 -3.90 -12.19
N THR A 94 3.50 -2.98 -13.10
CA THR A 94 4.84 -2.43 -13.34
C THR A 94 5.14 -1.16 -12.54
N ARG A 95 4.16 -0.62 -11.81
CA ARG A 95 4.32 0.60 -11.01
C ARG A 95 4.74 0.26 -9.58
N LEU A 96 5.63 1.09 -9.03
CA LEU A 96 5.90 1.14 -7.60
C LEU A 96 4.90 2.08 -6.94
N ILE A 97 4.18 1.57 -5.94
CA ILE A 97 3.12 2.31 -5.24
C ILE A 97 3.35 2.12 -3.74
N PRO A 98 3.98 3.10 -3.06
CA PRO A 98 3.96 3.17 -1.60
C PRO A 98 2.52 3.16 -1.08
N CYS A 99 2.26 2.36 -0.04
CA CYS A 99 0.93 2.16 0.50
C CYS A 99 0.92 2.32 2.01
N ASP A 100 0.00 3.13 2.54
CA ASP A 100 -0.31 3.17 3.97
C ASP A 100 -1.55 2.33 4.24
N PHE A 101 -1.34 1.20 4.90
CA PHE A 101 -2.41 0.36 5.41
C PHE A 101 -2.77 0.84 6.83
N ILE A 102 -4.05 1.09 7.08
CA ILE A 102 -4.53 1.61 8.37
C ILE A 102 -5.64 0.70 8.90
N ALA A 103 -5.59 0.25 10.16
CA ALA A 103 -6.66 -0.57 10.73
C ALA A 103 -6.83 -0.34 12.23
N PRO A 104 -8.06 -0.21 12.76
CA PRO A 104 -8.25 -0.14 14.21
C PRO A 104 -8.09 -1.53 14.85
N ALA A 105 -7.37 -1.60 15.96
CA ALA A 105 -7.25 -2.84 16.74
C ALA A 105 -8.62 -3.35 17.26
N VAL A 106 -9.56 -2.44 17.54
CA VAL A 106 -10.89 -2.73 18.07
C VAL A 106 -11.96 -2.15 17.16
N THR A 107 -12.95 -2.96 16.80
CA THR A 107 -14.10 -2.51 15.99
C THR A 107 -15.19 -1.87 16.85
N HIS A 108 -15.89 -0.88 16.29
CA HIS A 108 -17.15 -0.38 16.85
C HIS A 108 -18.31 -1.38 16.71
N ASN A 109 -18.19 -2.38 15.83
CA ASN A 109 -19.26 -3.32 15.52
C ASN A 109 -18.79 -4.78 15.73
N PRO A 110 -18.66 -5.26 16.98
CA PRO A 110 -18.18 -6.61 17.31
C PRO A 110 -19.24 -7.70 17.06
N ILE A 111 -19.85 -7.69 15.88
CA ILE A 111 -20.88 -8.65 15.46
C ILE A 111 -20.30 -10.06 15.31
N SER A 112 -21.16 -11.08 15.45
CA SER A 112 -20.78 -12.49 15.30
C SER A 112 -19.58 -12.88 16.17
N GLY A 113 -19.51 -12.34 17.40
CA GLY A 113 -18.39 -12.58 18.32
C GLY A 113 -17.05 -12.01 17.84
N GLY A 114 -17.06 -10.99 16.99
CA GLY A 114 -15.85 -10.35 16.45
C GLY A 114 -15.22 -11.09 15.26
N SER A 115 -15.86 -12.12 14.73
CA SER A 115 -15.31 -12.92 13.60
C SER A 115 -15.06 -12.07 12.35
N HIS A 116 -15.93 -11.11 12.05
CA HIS A 116 -15.75 -10.19 10.93
C HIS A 116 -14.48 -9.34 11.09
N HIS A 117 -14.27 -8.75 12.27
CA HIS A 117 -13.08 -7.93 12.52
C HIS A 117 -11.80 -8.76 12.52
N LYS A 118 -11.87 -10.01 13.03
CA LYS A 118 -10.75 -10.95 12.96
C LYS A 118 -10.35 -11.25 11.52
N ILE A 119 -11.32 -11.49 10.62
CA ILE A 119 -11.07 -11.71 9.20
C ILE A 119 -10.52 -10.45 8.52
N LEU A 120 -11.06 -9.27 8.87
CA LEU A 120 -10.58 -7.98 8.36
C LEU A 120 -9.11 -7.75 8.70
N LEU A 121 -8.73 -7.94 9.97
CA LEU A 121 -7.34 -7.81 10.42
C LEU A 121 -6.42 -8.89 9.84
N ALA A 122 -6.91 -10.12 9.67
CA ALA A 122 -6.14 -11.17 8.99
C ALA A 122 -5.81 -10.76 7.54
N ASN A 123 -6.76 -10.15 6.84
CA ASN A 123 -6.56 -9.63 5.50
C ASN A 123 -5.60 -8.43 5.47
N PHE A 124 -5.72 -7.49 6.41
CA PHE A 124 -4.78 -6.37 6.57
C PHE A 124 -3.33 -6.85 6.71
N LEU A 125 -3.10 -7.80 7.61
CA LEU A 125 -1.76 -8.37 7.85
C LEU A 125 -1.27 -9.15 6.63
N ALA A 126 -2.10 -10.02 6.06
CA ALA A 126 -1.72 -10.86 4.92
C ALA A 126 -1.34 -10.04 3.68
N GLN A 127 -2.02 -8.91 3.42
CA GLN A 127 -1.70 -8.07 2.25
C GLN A 127 -0.34 -7.41 2.37
N THR A 128 -0.01 -6.83 3.53
CA THR A 128 1.30 -6.21 3.75
C THR A 128 2.43 -7.24 3.72
N GLU A 129 2.20 -8.44 4.28
CA GLU A 129 3.12 -9.57 4.18
C GLU A 129 3.33 -10.02 2.73
N ALA A 130 2.25 -10.16 1.95
CA ALA A 130 2.32 -10.58 0.55
C ALA A 130 3.06 -9.55 -0.33
N LEU A 131 2.87 -8.25 -0.08
CA LEU A 131 3.61 -7.18 -0.77
C LEU A 131 5.11 -7.25 -0.49
N MET A 132 5.49 -7.56 0.75
CA MET A 132 6.89 -7.73 1.13
C MET A 132 7.50 -9.01 0.55
N LYS A 133 6.88 -10.17 0.81
CA LYS A 133 7.47 -11.48 0.51
C LYS A 133 7.33 -11.89 -0.95
N GLY A 134 6.21 -11.57 -1.58
CA GLY A 134 5.85 -12.17 -2.87
C GLY A 134 5.67 -13.69 -2.79
N LYS A 135 5.86 -14.35 -3.92
CA LYS A 135 5.75 -15.81 -4.10
C LYS A 135 6.74 -16.23 -5.19
N THR A 136 7.71 -17.07 -4.83
CA THR A 136 8.76 -17.52 -5.75
C THR A 136 8.23 -18.50 -6.79
N ALA A 137 9.02 -18.76 -7.84
CA ALA A 137 8.66 -19.72 -8.88
C ALA A 137 8.55 -21.15 -8.32
N GLU A 138 9.38 -21.52 -7.35
CA GLU A 138 9.37 -22.84 -6.72
C GLU A 138 8.08 -23.04 -5.92
N ALA A 139 7.70 -22.04 -5.11
CA ALA A 139 6.46 -22.08 -4.34
C ALA A 139 5.23 -22.13 -5.26
N ALA A 140 5.21 -21.29 -6.31
CA ALA A 140 4.12 -21.28 -7.28
C ALA A 140 4.04 -22.60 -8.08
N ARG A 141 5.18 -23.21 -8.43
CA ARG A 141 5.23 -24.52 -9.11
C ARG A 141 4.66 -25.61 -8.22
N ALA A 142 5.09 -25.68 -6.95
CA ALA A 142 4.58 -26.66 -5.99
C ALA A 142 3.05 -26.55 -5.81
N GLU A 143 2.50 -25.33 -5.76
CA GLU A 143 1.04 -25.11 -5.70
C GLU A 143 0.32 -25.61 -6.97
N LEU A 144 0.88 -25.36 -8.16
CA LEU A 144 0.31 -25.81 -9.42
C LEU A 144 0.35 -27.34 -9.57
N GLU A 145 1.44 -27.97 -9.15
CA GLU A 145 1.58 -29.44 -9.12
C GLU A 145 0.59 -30.06 -8.13
N ALA A 146 0.43 -29.48 -6.93
CA ALA A 146 -0.58 -29.90 -5.96
C ALA A 146 -2.02 -29.75 -6.49
N ALA A 147 -2.26 -28.77 -7.37
CA ALA A 147 -3.52 -28.60 -8.10
C ALA A 147 -3.64 -29.54 -9.33
N SER A 148 -2.80 -30.58 -9.42
CA SER A 148 -2.78 -31.59 -10.49
C SER A 148 -2.48 -31.02 -11.88
N MET A 149 -1.80 -29.89 -11.97
CA MET A 149 -1.29 -29.37 -13.24
C MET A 149 0.13 -29.87 -13.51
N SER A 150 0.45 -30.16 -14.78
CA SER A 150 1.77 -30.63 -15.16
C SER A 150 2.12 -30.28 -16.62
N GLY A 151 3.38 -30.52 -16.98
CA GLY A 151 3.87 -30.39 -18.36
C GLY A 151 3.74 -28.98 -18.94
N PRO A 152 3.51 -28.85 -20.27
CA PRO A 152 3.53 -27.56 -20.96
C PRO A 152 2.52 -26.54 -20.42
N GLN A 153 1.39 -27.00 -19.86
CA GLN A 153 0.38 -26.12 -19.28
C GLN A 153 0.88 -25.46 -17.98
N LEU A 154 1.58 -26.22 -17.14
CA LEU A 154 2.19 -25.67 -15.93
C LEU A 154 3.24 -24.63 -16.29
N ASP A 155 4.16 -24.96 -17.21
CA ASP A 155 5.25 -24.04 -17.58
C ASP A 155 4.72 -22.74 -18.19
N LYS A 156 3.58 -22.80 -18.89
CA LYS A 156 2.89 -21.61 -19.42
C LYS A 156 2.26 -20.76 -18.31
N ILE A 157 1.70 -21.37 -17.27
CA ILE A 157 0.95 -20.66 -16.22
C ILE A 157 1.85 -20.16 -15.10
N LEU A 158 2.95 -20.86 -14.82
CA LEU A 158 3.87 -20.58 -13.72
C LEU A 158 4.30 -19.10 -13.65
N PRO A 159 4.75 -18.44 -14.75
CA PRO A 159 5.19 -17.04 -14.68
C PRO A 159 4.09 -16.07 -14.22
N HIS A 160 2.81 -16.40 -14.48
CA HIS A 160 1.66 -15.60 -14.06
C HIS A 160 1.32 -15.76 -12.57
N LYS A 161 1.82 -16.83 -11.92
CA LYS A 161 1.58 -17.14 -10.50
C LYS A 161 2.71 -16.68 -9.59
N VAL A 162 3.81 -16.18 -10.16
CA VAL A 162 4.92 -15.58 -9.41
C VAL A 162 4.56 -14.17 -8.98
N PHE A 163 4.87 -13.83 -7.73
CA PHE A 163 4.73 -12.49 -7.17
C PHE A 163 6.12 -12.01 -6.78
N ARG A 164 6.57 -10.89 -7.35
CA ARG A 164 7.94 -10.39 -7.13
C ARG A 164 8.21 -9.94 -5.70
N GLY A 165 7.16 -9.59 -4.94
CA GLY A 165 7.32 -9.00 -3.60
C GLY A 165 8.10 -7.70 -3.66
N ASN A 166 8.80 -7.39 -2.56
CA ASN A 166 9.62 -6.18 -2.40
C ASN A 166 8.87 -4.88 -2.74
N ARG A 167 7.60 -4.81 -2.32
CA ARG A 167 6.76 -3.62 -2.42
C ARG A 167 6.57 -3.07 -1.01
N PRO A 168 6.79 -1.75 -0.77
CA PRO A 168 6.89 -1.22 0.59
C PRO A 168 5.53 -0.72 1.14
N PRO A 169 4.93 -1.41 2.13
CA PRO A 169 3.82 -0.86 2.89
C PRO A 169 4.30 -0.17 4.18
N ASN A 170 3.53 0.80 4.65
CA ASN A 170 3.45 1.12 6.07
C ASN A 170 2.20 0.45 6.67
N SER A 171 2.29 0.00 7.92
CA SER A 171 1.14 -0.52 8.68
C SER A 171 0.92 0.35 9.91
N ILE A 172 -0.24 1.00 9.98
CA ILE A 172 -0.64 1.90 11.07
C ILE A 172 -1.83 1.25 11.79
N VAL A 173 -1.66 0.93 13.08
CA VAL A 173 -2.65 0.23 13.92
C VAL A 173 -2.91 1.03 15.19
#